data_AF-A0A958V075-F1
#
_entry.id   AF-A0A958V075-F1
#
_cell.length_a   1.000
_cell.length_b   1.000
_cell.length_c   1.000
_cell.angle_alpha   90.00
_cell.angle_beta   90.00
_cell.angle_gamma   90.00
#
_symmetry.space_group_name_H-M   'P 1'
#
loop_
_entity.id
_entity.type
_entity.pdbx_description
1 polymer ?
#
loop_
_entity_poly.entity_id
_entity_poly.type
_entity_poly.pdbx_seq_one_letter_code
_entity_poly.pdbx_strand_id
1 'polypeptide(L)'
;MKILPTIVLVLSILFTHSLYCQTEAKETTDSILPQKELTVTIANAIINKSLWTQPYRFENDSLQSLTVRIVIEKNTSENQVFDPNELYLLDEQHMLRIRPTGIFYYKADKKVYYKSKPVNQNYNSFAEKTVAGYTNLEAKTIGTNFLGMKKKKIKASIPQLKSITIKANKITYFLDFPVEQGFSYGKIYYKDEAVGFAAVSGQ
;
A
#
# COMPACT_ATOMS: atom_id res chain seq x y z
N MET A 1 6.25 40.96 76.68
CA MET A 1 7.28 42.02 76.83
C MET A 1 8.64 41.48 76.43
N LYS A 2 9.27 42.03 75.39
CA LYS A 2 10.74 42.22 75.29
C LYS A 2 11.04 43.22 74.16
N ILE A 3 12.10 43.98 74.37
CA ILE A 3 12.37 45.35 73.87
C ILE A 3 12.87 45.35 72.41
N LEU A 4 12.70 46.49 71.72
CA LEU A 4 13.37 46.94 70.46
C LEU A 4 14.94 46.98 70.58
N PRO A 5 15.76 47.34 69.55
CA PRO A 5 15.50 48.02 68.26
C PRO A 5 15.94 47.14 67.02
N THR A 6 16.38 47.55 65.81
CA THR A 6 16.89 48.84 65.27
C THR A 6 16.76 49.02 63.73
N ILE A 7 16.47 50.28 63.36
CA ILE A 7 16.85 51.13 62.19
C ILE A 7 18.12 50.64 61.43
N VAL A 8 18.24 50.66 60.08
CA VAL A 8 18.46 51.80 59.12
C VAL A 8 18.04 51.34 57.70
N LEU A 9 17.12 52.00 56.96
CA LEU A 9 17.29 53.15 56.02
C LEU A 9 18.20 52.79 54.80
N VAL A 10 17.92 53.08 53.51
CA VAL A 10 17.59 54.33 52.78
C VAL A 10 16.97 54.03 51.37
N LEU A 11 16.31 55.02 50.75
CA LEU A 11 15.89 55.23 49.33
C LEU A 11 16.31 54.17 48.26
N SER A 12 15.48 53.67 47.32
CA SER A 12 14.45 54.26 46.41
C SER A 12 15.03 55.02 45.20
N ILE A 13 14.18 55.38 44.20
CA ILE A 13 14.48 56.09 42.91
C ILE A 13 14.92 55.10 41.79
N LEU A 14 14.44 55.13 40.53
CA LEU A 14 13.52 56.04 39.80
C LEU A 14 12.48 55.26 38.94
N PHE A 15 11.65 56.00 38.22
CA PHE A 15 10.47 55.60 37.46
C PHE A 15 10.61 56.11 36.01
N THR A 16 10.45 55.25 35.00
CA THR A 16 10.47 55.67 33.58
C THR A 16 9.31 55.08 32.77
N HIS A 17 8.55 56.01 32.19
CA HIS A 17 7.68 55.85 31.02
C HIS A 17 8.55 55.66 29.75
N SER A 18 8.09 55.18 28.58
CA SER A 18 6.77 54.72 28.09
C SER A 18 6.92 54.11 26.68
N LEU A 19 5.78 53.78 26.03
CA LEU A 19 5.57 53.63 24.57
C LEU A 19 5.96 52.30 23.89
N TYR A 20 4.92 51.49 23.66
CA TYR A 20 4.42 51.12 22.34
C TYR A 20 5.42 50.63 21.25
N CYS A 21 5.35 49.34 20.94
CA CYS A 21 5.19 48.91 19.55
C CYS A 21 4.40 47.59 19.49
N GLN A 22 3.64 47.38 18.43
CA GLN A 22 2.99 46.10 18.14
C GLN A 22 3.91 45.23 17.29
N THR A 23 3.90 43.91 17.48
CA THR A 23 4.16 42.99 16.35
C THR A 23 3.58 41.59 16.62
N GLU A 24 2.63 41.22 15.77
CA GLU A 24 2.33 39.86 15.30
C GLU A 24 2.45 38.68 16.28
N ALA A 25 1.29 38.16 16.70
CA ALA A 25 1.17 36.74 16.98
C ALA A 25 1.37 35.96 15.67
N LYS A 26 2.37 35.06 15.61
CA LYS A 26 2.49 34.10 14.50
C LYS A 26 1.62 32.89 14.77
N GLU A 27 0.48 32.85 14.07
CA GLU A 27 -0.27 31.62 13.83
C GLU A 27 0.51 30.65 12.92
N THR A 28 -0.08 29.49 12.68
CA THR A 28 0.36 28.48 11.69
C THR A 28 1.77 27.95 11.86
N THR A 29 1.87 26.89 12.66
CA THR A 29 2.59 25.69 12.18
C THR A 29 1.61 24.52 12.10
N ASP A 30 0.52 24.75 11.36
CA ASP A 30 -0.29 23.64 10.83
C ASP A 30 0.66 22.75 10.04
N SER A 31 0.88 21.55 10.55
CA SER A 31 1.77 20.60 9.93
C SER A 31 1.07 20.07 8.68
N ILE A 32 1.40 20.67 7.53
CA ILE A 32 0.95 20.21 6.21
C ILE A 32 1.54 18.81 5.97
N LEU A 33 0.84 17.80 6.48
CA LEU A 33 1.06 16.41 6.12
C LEU A 33 0.96 16.33 4.59
N PRO A 34 1.96 15.75 3.89
CA PRO A 34 1.96 15.74 2.43
C PRO A 34 0.70 15.03 1.94
N GLN A 35 -0.21 15.81 1.32
CA GLN A 35 -1.51 15.33 0.90
C GLN A 35 -1.32 14.27 -0.18
N LYS A 36 -1.58 13.00 0.15
CA LYS A 36 -1.34 11.86 -0.72
C LYS A 36 -2.04 12.07 -2.05
N GLU A 37 -1.31 11.99 -3.16
CA GLU A 37 -1.85 12.27 -4.50
C GLU A 37 -2.94 11.27 -4.91
N LEU A 38 -2.81 10.03 -4.43
CA LEU A 38 -3.76 8.94 -4.58
C LEU A 38 -4.14 8.38 -3.20
N THR A 39 -5.45 8.24 -2.96
CA THR A 39 -5.99 7.38 -1.91
C THR A 39 -6.30 6.01 -2.52
N VAL A 40 -5.84 4.93 -1.90
CA VAL A 40 -6.22 3.55 -2.25
C VAL A 40 -7.03 2.97 -1.09
N THR A 41 -8.11 2.27 -1.40
CA THR A 41 -9.00 1.68 -0.38
C THR A 41 -9.44 0.29 -0.82
N ILE A 42 -9.40 -0.67 0.10
CA ILE A 42 -9.91 -2.04 -0.13
C ILE A 42 -11.42 -2.05 0.09
N ALA A 43 -12.18 -2.64 -0.84
CA ALA A 43 -13.65 -2.63 -0.81
C ALA A 43 -14.26 -3.99 -0.46
N ASN A 44 -13.92 -5.04 -1.21
CA ASN A 44 -14.34 -6.42 -0.92
C ASN A 44 -13.37 -7.43 -1.55
N ALA A 45 -13.30 -8.64 -0.99
CA ALA A 45 -12.45 -9.72 -1.49
C ALA A 45 -13.24 -11.02 -1.68
N ILE A 46 -12.82 -11.85 -2.64
CA ILE A 46 -13.47 -13.12 -3.01
C ILE A 46 -12.38 -14.15 -3.36
N ILE A 47 -12.45 -15.35 -2.77
CA ILE A 47 -11.63 -16.49 -3.19
C ILE A 47 -12.21 -17.13 -4.46
N ASN A 48 -11.33 -17.44 -5.42
CA ASN A 48 -11.64 -18.22 -6.60
C ASN A 48 -10.77 -19.50 -6.59
N LYS A 49 -11.37 -20.65 -6.94
CA LYS A 49 -10.70 -21.96 -6.95
C LYS A 49 -9.57 -22.12 -7.99
N SER A 50 -9.45 -21.18 -8.93
CA SER A 50 -8.48 -21.23 -10.03
C SER A 50 -7.59 -19.99 -10.04
N LEU A 51 -6.28 -20.21 -9.99
CA LEU A 51 -5.28 -19.17 -10.25
C LEU A 51 -5.20 -18.82 -11.74
N TRP A 52 -5.00 -17.54 -12.03
CA TRP A 52 -4.56 -17.10 -13.37
C TRP A 52 -3.07 -17.40 -13.62
N THR A 53 -2.25 -17.43 -12.57
CA THR A 53 -0.79 -17.70 -12.63
C THR A 53 -0.30 -18.37 -11.33
N GLN A 54 0.62 -19.33 -11.43
CA GLN A 54 1.21 -20.02 -10.27
C GLN A 54 2.61 -19.46 -9.89
N PRO A 55 2.90 -19.22 -8.60
CA PRO A 55 4.24 -18.97 -8.07
C PRO A 55 5.23 -20.12 -8.26
N TYR A 56 6.51 -19.78 -8.52
CA TYR A 56 7.49 -20.81 -8.88
C TYR A 56 7.96 -21.66 -7.71
N ARG A 57 8.36 -21.00 -6.61
CA ARG A 57 8.80 -21.67 -5.37
C ARG A 57 7.70 -22.54 -4.78
N PHE A 58 6.45 -22.24 -5.14
CA PHE A 58 5.24 -22.86 -4.65
C PHE A 58 4.49 -23.60 -5.77
N GLU A 59 5.20 -24.10 -6.80
CA GLU A 59 4.60 -24.85 -7.94
C GLU A 59 3.92 -26.17 -7.51
N ASN A 60 4.23 -26.66 -6.29
CA ASN A 60 3.63 -27.86 -5.70
C ASN A 60 2.49 -27.56 -4.70
N ASP A 61 2.34 -26.30 -4.28
CA ASP A 61 1.46 -25.94 -3.17
C ASP A 61 0.04 -25.63 -3.66
N SER A 62 -0.95 -25.92 -2.83
CA SER A 62 -2.35 -25.74 -3.21
C SER A 62 -2.79 -24.30 -2.99
N LEU A 63 -2.64 -23.50 -4.05
CA LEU A 63 -2.91 -22.07 -4.04
C LEU A 63 -4.22 -21.69 -4.75
N GLN A 64 -4.90 -20.68 -4.23
CA GLN A 64 -6.18 -20.13 -4.71
C GLN A 64 -6.03 -18.64 -5.08
N SER A 65 -6.96 -18.10 -5.86
CA SER A 65 -6.91 -16.69 -6.31
C SER A 65 -7.84 -15.83 -5.46
N LEU A 66 -7.29 -15.06 -4.53
CA LEU A 66 -8.00 -14.02 -3.82
C LEU A 66 -8.13 -12.79 -4.74
N THR A 67 -9.30 -12.61 -5.36
CA THR A 67 -9.62 -11.38 -6.08
C THR A 67 -10.01 -10.30 -5.07
N VAL A 68 -9.24 -9.21 -5.00
CA VAL A 68 -9.51 -8.06 -4.15
C VAL A 68 -9.95 -6.87 -5.00
N ARG A 69 -11.13 -6.33 -4.73
CA ARG A 69 -11.59 -5.06 -5.30
C ARG A 69 -10.91 -3.90 -4.58
N ILE A 70 -10.21 -3.07 -5.34
CA ILE A 70 -9.66 -1.79 -4.88
C ILE A 70 -10.42 -0.63 -5.49
N VAL A 71 -10.56 0.44 -4.70
CA VAL A 71 -11.00 1.76 -5.15
C VAL A 71 -9.77 2.66 -5.08
N ILE A 72 -9.57 3.45 -6.14
CA ILE A 72 -8.52 4.47 -6.20
C ILE A 72 -9.20 5.82 -6.39
N GLU A 73 -8.88 6.77 -5.52
CA GLU A 73 -9.35 8.14 -5.56
C GLU A 73 -8.17 9.09 -5.75
N LYS A 74 -8.39 10.13 -6.55
CA LYS A 74 -7.34 11.04 -7.04
C LYS A 74 -7.54 12.40 -6.39
N ASN A 75 -6.60 12.78 -5.53
CA ASN A 75 -6.75 13.96 -4.67
C ASN A 75 -6.23 15.25 -5.33
N THR A 76 -5.64 15.14 -6.53
CA THR A 76 -5.12 16.25 -7.33
C THR A 76 -5.88 16.39 -8.66
N SER A 77 -5.86 17.58 -9.27
CA SER A 77 -6.44 17.81 -10.61
C SER A 77 -5.70 17.02 -11.72
N GLU A 78 -4.38 16.90 -11.59
CA GLU A 78 -3.46 16.28 -12.56
C GLU A 78 -3.70 14.78 -12.80
N ASN A 79 -3.03 14.19 -13.79
CA ASN A 79 -3.11 12.75 -14.05
C ASN A 79 -2.08 12.02 -13.19
N GLN A 80 -2.53 11.07 -12.37
CA GLN A 80 -1.68 10.39 -11.40
C GLN A 80 -1.25 9.00 -11.88
N VAL A 81 -0.13 8.48 -11.36
CA VAL A 81 0.35 7.12 -11.69
C VAL A 81 0.17 6.21 -10.48
N PHE A 82 -0.61 5.14 -10.69
CA PHE A 82 -0.74 4.04 -9.75
C PHE A 82 0.12 2.88 -10.22
N ASP A 83 1.00 2.36 -9.38
CA ASP A 83 1.77 1.15 -9.68
C ASP A 83 1.27 -0.07 -8.87
N PRO A 84 0.63 -1.07 -9.53
CA PRO A 84 0.13 -2.25 -8.85
C PRO A 84 1.22 -3.15 -8.23
N ASN A 85 2.51 -2.92 -8.52
CA ASN A 85 3.62 -3.69 -7.95
C ASN A 85 4.07 -3.15 -6.58
N GLU A 86 3.67 -1.92 -6.22
CA GLU A 86 3.90 -1.34 -4.88
C GLU A 86 2.89 -1.84 -3.83
N LEU A 87 1.95 -2.70 -4.24
CA LEU A 87 0.97 -3.37 -3.39
C LEU A 87 1.48 -4.74 -2.92
N TYR A 88 1.20 -5.07 -1.66
CA TYR A 88 1.32 -6.43 -1.14
C TYR A 88 0.26 -6.75 -0.08
N LEU A 89 -0.07 -8.03 0.01
CA LEU A 89 -0.90 -8.62 1.05
C LEU A 89 0.03 -9.29 2.08
N LEU A 90 -0.14 -8.99 3.36
CA LEU A 90 0.43 -9.77 4.46
C LEU A 90 -0.63 -10.76 4.95
N ASP A 91 -0.35 -12.04 4.73
CA ASP A 91 -1.05 -13.17 5.29
C ASP A 91 -0.40 -13.51 6.63
N GLU A 92 -1.11 -13.20 7.72
CA GLU A 92 -0.64 -13.38 9.10
C GLU A 92 -0.84 -14.83 9.60
N GLN A 93 -1.53 -15.67 8.84
CA GLN A 93 -1.80 -17.07 9.16
C GLN A 93 -0.69 -17.99 8.64
N HIS A 94 -0.23 -17.77 7.41
CA HIS A 94 0.84 -18.53 6.76
C HIS A 94 2.20 -17.78 6.79
N MET A 95 2.24 -16.58 7.38
CA MET A 95 3.41 -15.70 7.43
C MET A 95 3.98 -15.39 6.03
N LEU A 96 3.10 -15.04 5.08
CA LEU A 96 3.44 -14.76 3.69
C LEU A 96 3.27 -13.29 3.34
N ARG A 97 4.23 -12.74 2.58
CA ARG A 97 4.08 -11.46 1.87
C ARG A 97 3.81 -11.76 0.41
N ILE A 98 2.60 -11.48 -0.03
CA ILE A 98 2.04 -11.95 -1.30
C ILE A 98 1.91 -10.78 -2.27
N ARG A 99 2.52 -10.92 -3.46
CA ARG A 99 2.45 -9.94 -4.55
C ARG A 99 1.19 -10.16 -5.41
N PRO A 100 0.46 -9.11 -5.85
CA PRO A 100 -0.62 -9.28 -6.82
C PRO A 100 -0.05 -9.70 -8.18
N THR A 101 -0.79 -10.53 -8.92
CA THR A 101 -0.30 -11.23 -10.13
C THR A 101 -1.13 -10.95 -11.37
N GLY A 102 -2.36 -10.49 -11.17
CA GLY A 102 -3.21 -9.90 -12.19
C GLY A 102 -3.80 -8.59 -11.69
N ILE A 103 -4.05 -7.66 -12.60
CA ILE A 103 -4.93 -6.51 -12.38
C ILE A 103 -5.90 -6.38 -13.55
N PHE A 104 -7.19 -6.22 -13.25
CA PHE A 104 -8.25 -6.13 -14.24
C PHE A 104 -9.35 -5.12 -13.85
N TYR A 105 -10.21 -4.82 -14.81
CA TYR A 105 -11.45 -4.07 -14.65
C TYR A 105 -12.58 -4.78 -15.40
N TYR A 106 -13.83 -4.39 -15.15
CA TYR A 106 -14.96 -4.85 -15.97
C TYR A 106 -15.30 -3.82 -17.05
N LYS A 107 -15.59 -4.28 -18.26
CA LYS A 107 -16.13 -3.45 -19.35
C LYS A 107 -17.29 -4.20 -20.01
N ALA A 108 -18.52 -3.73 -19.78
CA ALA A 108 -19.75 -4.46 -20.13
C ALA A 108 -19.67 -5.93 -19.66
N ASP A 109 -19.52 -6.08 -18.35
CA ASP A 109 -19.46 -7.33 -17.58
C ASP A 109 -18.35 -8.33 -17.93
N LYS A 110 -17.52 -8.01 -18.92
CA LYS A 110 -16.33 -8.79 -19.29
C LYS A 110 -15.12 -8.34 -18.48
N LYS A 111 -14.43 -9.28 -17.82
CA LYS A 111 -13.12 -9.04 -17.20
C LYS A 111 -12.10 -8.67 -18.27
N VAL A 112 -11.42 -7.53 -18.11
CA VAL A 112 -10.35 -7.06 -19.00
C VAL A 112 -9.07 -6.88 -18.18
N TYR A 113 -8.16 -7.84 -18.30
CA TYR A 113 -6.84 -7.79 -17.68
C TYR A 113 -5.93 -6.77 -18.36
N TYR A 114 -5.19 -5.99 -17.57
CA TYR A 114 -4.06 -5.23 -18.07
C TYR A 114 -2.94 -6.20 -18.44
N LYS A 115 -2.41 -6.09 -19.67
CA LYS A 115 -1.29 -6.93 -20.12
C LYS A 115 -0.02 -6.52 -19.38
N SER A 116 0.34 -7.31 -18.37
CA SER A 116 1.65 -7.30 -17.71
C SER A 116 2.77 -7.51 -18.74
N LYS A 117 3.95 -6.95 -18.47
CA LYS A 117 5.14 -7.22 -19.29
C LYS A 117 6.01 -8.27 -18.58
N PRO A 118 6.53 -9.29 -19.27
CA PRO A 118 7.56 -10.14 -18.69
C PRO A 118 8.83 -9.31 -18.52
N VAL A 119 9.36 -9.24 -17.31
CA VAL A 119 10.64 -8.59 -17.03
C VAL A 119 11.63 -9.67 -16.62
N ASN A 120 12.82 -9.65 -17.22
CA ASN A 120 13.93 -10.53 -16.85
C ASN A 120 14.62 -10.05 -15.54
N GLN A 121 13.82 -9.79 -14.51
CA GLN A 121 14.31 -9.59 -13.15
C GLN A 121 14.60 -10.94 -12.49
N ASN A 122 15.60 -10.96 -11.62
CA ASN A 122 15.92 -12.13 -10.81
C ASN A 122 14.80 -12.45 -9.81
N TYR A 123 14.81 -13.67 -9.31
CA TYR A 123 13.98 -14.10 -8.19
C TYR A 123 14.29 -13.24 -6.94
N ASN A 124 13.25 -12.90 -6.15
CA ASN A 124 13.22 -11.83 -5.13
C ASN A 124 13.00 -10.41 -5.72
N SER A 125 11.94 -10.23 -6.53
CA SER A 125 11.60 -8.99 -7.25
C SER A 125 10.79 -7.97 -6.41
N PHE A 126 10.59 -8.24 -5.12
CA PHE A 126 9.90 -7.36 -4.15
C PHE A 126 10.71 -6.10 -3.73
N ALA A 127 11.37 -5.46 -4.69
CA ALA A 127 12.14 -4.21 -4.56
C ALA A 127 13.07 -4.18 -3.34
N GLU A 128 13.86 -5.24 -3.16
CA GLU A 128 14.95 -5.41 -2.17
C GLU A 128 14.55 -5.36 -0.68
N LYS A 129 13.36 -4.85 -0.34
CA LYS A 129 12.84 -4.74 1.04
C LYS A 129 12.15 -6.03 1.48
N THR A 130 12.67 -6.66 2.52
CA THR A 130 12.01 -7.76 3.26
C THR A 130 11.08 -7.22 4.35
N VAL A 131 10.09 -8.02 4.77
CA VAL A 131 9.28 -7.77 5.97
C VAL A 131 9.63 -8.84 7.00
N ALA A 132 10.04 -8.43 8.21
CA ALA A 132 10.57 -9.35 9.21
C ALA A 132 9.52 -10.39 9.64
N GLY A 133 9.89 -11.67 9.61
CA GLY A 133 9.00 -12.80 9.91
C GLY A 133 8.18 -13.31 8.73
N TYR A 134 8.14 -12.62 7.57
CA TYR A 134 7.31 -13.00 6.42
C TYR A 134 8.13 -13.54 5.24
N THR A 135 7.64 -14.61 4.60
CA THR A 135 8.23 -15.16 3.36
C THR A 135 7.61 -14.50 2.13
N ASN A 136 8.45 -13.99 1.22
CA ASN A 136 7.99 -13.41 -0.05
C ASN A 136 7.45 -14.50 -1.00
N LEU A 137 6.20 -14.33 -1.45
CA LEU A 137 5.51 -15.16 -2.45
C LEU A 137 5.16 -14.31 -3.69
N GLU A 138 5.79 -14.64 -4.82
CA GLU A 138 5.69 -13.92 -6.10
C GLU A 138 5.39 -14.88 -7.26
N ALA A 139 4.46 -14.53 -8.16
CA ALA A 139 4.11 -15.39 -9.28
C ALA A 139 5.14 -15.41 -10.42
N LYS A 140 5.34 -16.58 -11.02
CA LYS A 140 6.11 -16.78 -12.24
C LYS A 140 5.13 -16.97 -13.40
N THR A 141 5.24 -16.14 -14.43
CA THR A 141 4.62 -16.47 -15.73
C THR A 141 5.63 -17.17 -16.61
N ILE A 142 5.43 -18.47 -16.83
CA ILE A 142 5.79 -19.05 -18.13
C ILE A 142 4.80 -18.47 -19.13
N GLY A 143 5.25 -18.11 -20.34
CA GLY A 143 4.37 -17.63 -21.41
C GLY A 143 3.44 -18.73 -21.94
N THR A 144 2.38 -19.04 -21.21
CA THR A 144 1.47 -20.18 -21.42
C THR A 144 0.06 -19.75 -21.87
N ASN A 145 -0.04 -18.68 -22.66
CA ASN A 145 -1.29 -18.13 -23.22
C ASN A 145 -2.04 -19.07 -24.19
N PHE A 146 -1.69 -20.36 -24.22
CA PHE A 146 -2.34 -21.42 -24.97
C PHE A 146 -2.48 -22.66 -24.07
N LEU A 147 -3.70 -22.92 -23.62
CA LEU A 147 -4.11 -24.26 -23.19
C LEU A 147 -3.70 -25.27 -24.28
N GLY A 148 -2.88 -26.25 -23.91
CA GLY A 148 -2.42 -27.31 -24.82
C GLY A 148 -1.01 -27.18 -25.41
N MET A 149 -0.27 -26.08 -25.21
CA MET A 149 1.15 -26.05 -25.64
C MET A 149 2.08 -26.78 -24.65
N LYS A 150 2.95 -27.67 -25.17
CA LYS A 150 4.04 -28.31 -24.42
C LYS A 150 4.96 -27.26 -23.77
N LYS A 151 5.47 -27.55 -22.56
CA LYS A 151 6.43 -26.71 -21.82
C LYS A 151 7.67 -26.39 -22.70
N LYS A 152 7.70 -25.21 -23.34
CA LYS A 152 8.90 -24.68 -24.01
C LYS A 152 9.94 -24.31 -22.95
N LYS A 153 11.24 -24.43 -23.27
CA LYS A 153 12.37 -24.03 -22.40
C LYS A 153 12.51 -22.51 -22.29
N ILE A 154 11.45 -21.82 -21.86
CA ILE A 154 11.42 -20.38 -21.58
C ILE A 154 11.89 -20.19 -20.13
N LYS A 155 12.81 -19.23 -19.89
CA LYS A 155 13.24 -18.89 -18.53
C LYS A 155 12.04 -18.38 -17.71
N ALA A 156 12.05 -18.67 -16.42
CA ALA A 156 11.12 -18.05 -15.48
C ALA A 156 11.26 -16.52 -15.52
N SER A 157 10.14 -15.81 -15.51
CA SER A 157 10.09 -14.36 -15.26
C SER A 157 8.93 -14.05 -14.34
N ILE A 158 9.13 -13.09 -13.45
CA ILE A 158 8.06 -12.47 -12.66
C ILE A 158 7.47 -11.37 -13.56
N PRO A 159 6.18 -11.41 -13.89
CA PRO A 159 5.57 -10.39 -14.73
C PRO A 159 5.42 -9.10 -13.92
N GLN A 160 5.96 -7.99 -14.41
CA GLN A 160 5.64 -6.70 -13.81
C GLN A 160 4.23 -6.30 -14.25
N LEU A 161 3.35 -6.05 -13.28
CA LEU A 161 2.02 -5.50 -13.55
C LEU A 161 2.19 -4.13 -14.20
N LYS A 162 1.36 -3.80 -15.19
CA LYS A 162 1.49 -2.52 -15.89
C LYS A 162 0.97 -1.39 -15.01
N SER A 163 1.83 -0.44 -14.66
CA SER A 163 1.48 0.83 -14.01
C SER A 163 0.42 1.61 -14.82
N ILE A 164 -0.50 2.27 -14.14
CA ILE A 164 -1.74 2.80 -14.72
C ILE A 164 -1.86 4.31 -14.47
N THR A 165 -2.05 5.08 -15.53
CA THR A 165 -2.40 6.50 -15.44
C THR A 165 -3.87 6.67 -15.02
N ILE A 166 -4.09 7.13 -13.79
CA ILE A 166 -5.37 7.47 -13.20
C ILE A 166 -5.77 8.88 -13.68
N LYS A 167 -6.73 8.93 -14.61
CA LYS A 167 -7.25 10.19 -15.16
C LYS A 167 -8.49 10.70 -14.40
N ALA A 168 -9.44 9.79 -14.15
CA ALA A 168 -10.68 10.06 -13.44
C ALA A 168 -10.46 10.25 -11.93
N ASN A 169 -11.34 10.99 -11.27
CA ASN A 169 -11.23 11.30 -9.84
C ASN A 169 -11.44 10.07 -8.94
N LYS A 170 -12.17 9.06 -9.43
CA LYS A 170 -12.45 7.80 -8.74
C LYS A 170 -12.54 6.66 -9.76
N ILE A 171 -11.89 5.53 -9.47
CA ILE A 171 -11.92 4.33 -10.33
C ILE A 171 -11.86 3.05 -9.48
N THR A 172 -12.38 1.95 -10.02
CA THR A 172 -12.33 0.61 -9.40
C THR A 172 -11.45 -0.31 -10.24
N TYR A 173 -10.56 -1.04 -9.59
CA TYR A 173 -9.82 -2.17 -10.17
C TYR A 173 -9.96 -3.42 -9.31
N PHE A 174 -9.56 -4.55 -9.86
CA PHE A 174 -9.53 -5.84 -9.19
C PHE A 174 -8.13 -6.42 -9.31
N LEU A 175 -7.55 -6.83 -8.18
CA LEU A 175 -6.24 -7.45 -8.06
C LEU A 175 -6.43 -8.94 -7.78
N ASP A 176 -5.68 -9.81 -8.45
CA ASP A 176 -5.62 -11.24 -8.10
C ASP A 176 -4.36 -11.52 -7.28
N PHE A 177 -4.52 -12.00 -6.05
CA PHE A 177 -3.44 -12.43 -5.15
C PHE A 177 -3.45 -13.97 -5.00
N PRO A 178 -2.31 -14.66 -5.18
CA PRO A 178 -2.19 -16.10 -4.91
C PRO A 178 -2.04 -16.36 -3.41
N VAL A 179 -3.04 -16.99 -2.80
CA VAL A 179 -3.08 -17.31 -1.37
C VAL A 179 -3.14 -18.83 -1.16
N GLU A 180 -2.72 -19.33 0.00
CA GLU A 180 -2.82 -20.76 0.34
C GLU A 180 -4.26 -21.20 0.62
N GLN A 181 -4.55 -22.51 0.46
CA GLN A 181 -5.82 -23.07 0.90
C GLN A 181 -6.04 -22.82 2.39
N GLY A 182 -7.22 -22.33 2.75
CA GLY A 182 -7.53 -21.94 4.13
C GLY A 182 -7.18 -20.50 4.47
N PHE A 183 -6.72 -19.69 3.51
CA PHE A 183 -6.63 -18.23 3.69
C PHE A 183 -7.96 -17.64 4.17
N SER A 184 -7.90 -16.94 5.30
CA SER A 184 -9.05 -16.31 5.96
C SER A 184 -9.00 -14.79 5.90
N TYR A 185 -7.83 -14.21 6.17
CA TYR A 185 -7.61 -12.78 6.38
C TYR A 185 -6.17 -12.37 6.05
N GLY A 186 -5.99 -11.14 5.55
CA GLY A 186 -4.70 -10.47 5.50
C GLY A 186 -4.78 -8.96 5.31
N LYS A 187 -3.73 -8.25 5.74
CA LYS A 187 -3.61 -6.78 5.66
C LYS A 187 -3.00 -6.39 4.32
N ILE A 188 -3.53 -5.37 3.65
CA ILE A 188 -3.00 -4.91 2.35
C ILE A 188 -2.30 -3.57 2.51
N TYR A 189 -1.10 -3.49 1.94
CA TYR A 189 -0.21 -2.34 2.00
C TYR A 189 0.05 -1.81 0.59
N TYR A 190 0.13 -0.49 0.43
CA TYR A 190 0.61 0.22 -0.77
C TYR A 190 1.69 1.20 -0.34
N LYS A 191 2.87 1.16 -0.99
CA LYS A 191 4.03 1.99 -0.58
C LYS A 191 4.37 1.88 0.91
N ASP A 192 4.28 0.66 1.45
CA ASP A 192 4.44 0.29 2.87
C ASP A 192 3.42 0.89 3.86
N GLU A 193 2.37 1.56 3.38
CA GLU A 193 1.26 2.03 4.22
C GLU A 193 0.06 1.08 4.13
N ALA A 194 -0.58 0.76 5.26
CA ALA A 194 -1.77 -0.08 5.28
C ALA A 194 -2.97 0.67 4.64
N VAL A 195 -3.55 0.10 3.59
CA VAL A 195 -4.69 0.66 2.82
C VAL A 195 -6.01 -0.09 3.04
N GLY A 196 -5.97 -1.14 3.88
CA GLY A 196 -7.13 -1.91 4.32
C GLY A 196 -6.77 -3.37 4.58
N PHE A 197 -7.78 -4.23 4.56
CA PHE A 197 -7.65 -5.67 4.73
C PHE A 197 -8.51 -6.40 3.70
N ALA A 198 -8.08 -7.61 3.33
CA ALA A 198 -8.90 -8.56 2.59
C ALA A 198 -9.26 -9.70 3.54
N ALA A 199 -10.55 -9.87 3.78
CA ALA A 199 -11.12 -10.98 4.55
C ALA A 199 -12.08 -11.77 3.66
N VAL A 200 -12.14 -13.07 3.86
CA VAL A 200 -13.11 -13.95 3.20
C VAL A 200 -14.28 -14.15 4.14
N SER A 201 -15.42 -13.47 3.87
CA SER A 201 -16.66 -13.80 4.57
C SER A 201 -17.04 -15.26 4.27
N GLY A 202 -17.48 -15.99 5.30
CA GLY A 202 -17.42 -17.45 5.38
C GLY A 202 -18.04 -18.23 4.20
N GLN A 203 -17.45 -19.41 3.96
CA GLN A 203 -18.03 -20.47 3.13
C GLN A 203 -19.13 -21.24 3.87
#